data_AF-A0A383VZX1-F1
#
_entry.id   AF-A0A383VZX1-F1
#
_cell.length_a   1.000
_cell.length_b   1.000
_cell.length_c   1.000
_cell.angle_alpha   90.00
_cell.angle_beta   90.00
_cell.angle_gamma   90.00
#
_symmetry.space_group_name_H-M   'P 1'
#
loop_
_entity.id
_entity.type
_entity.pdbx_description
1 polymer ?
#
loop_
_entity_poly.entity_id
_entity_poly.type
_entity_poly.pdbx_seq_one_letter_code
_entity_poly.pdbx_strand_id
1 'polypeptide(L)'
;MEHCKRAGSSCAQARHAPLAHPRRSQATGWHRSLANNSSAFSQCSIQPVMQPAPQQLPALPQPWGRRLAGHVVCGGLKKETKKLAKTLKAHRKRLESLLTTHAAAGADAATMQLVLSEISQLKSAVDTIREVQQQQKQQKRLERLARSGCSSSDSDSSDDESSPSSSSSSRPMSSSMGSMVVAAGSVSMLLEPPAVDQEQPDITQQLPPPQQYNATGRILVCQGKACMNKGALGVLQAASHAAAASPSIEVLPCKCLGKCKQGPALRMRTQQPGCTLLTQVSPLEVPEAVDAVYSAAVDAAAAGDAHQQSQVQQQQQLPVVGASMA
;
A
#
# COMPACT_ATOMS: atom_id res chain seq x y z
N MET A 1 -52.67 4.35 26.84
CA MET A 1 -53.28 4.72 25.55
C MET A 1 -52.11 5.16 24.67
N GLU A 2 -51.65 4.49 23.64
CA GLU A 2 -52.20 3.45 22.76
C GLU A 2 -51.07 2.55 22.23
N HIS A 3 -51.48 1.54 21.46
CA HIS A 3 -50.87 0.24 21.28
C HIS A 3 -49.59 0.14 20.45
N CYS A 4 -48.73 -0.75 20.94
CA CYS A 4 -47.72 -1.52 20.23
C CYS A 4 -48.37 -2.40 19.14
N LYS A 5 -47.90 -2.34 17.89
CA LYS A 5 -48.20 -3.35 16.85
C LYS A 5 -46.93 -3.76 16.09
N ARG A 6 -46.60 -5.04 16.27
CA ARG A 6 -45.61 -5.84 15.55
C ARG A 6 -46.05 -6.10 14.11
N ALA A 7 -45.10 -6.10 13.18
CA ALA A 7 -45.09 -6.90 11.96
C ALA A 7 -43.61 -7.02 11.55
N GLY A 8 -43.05 -8.14 11.08
CA GLY A 8 -43.58 -9.43 10.69
C GLY A 8 -42.45 -10.09 9.89
N SER A 9 -41.84 -11.12 10.48
CA SER A 9 -40.75 -11.91 9.92
C SER A 9 -41.24 -12.78 8.76
N SER A 10 -40.47 -12.87 7.67
CA SER A 10 -40.67 -13.87 6.62
C SER A 10 -39.31 -14.35 6.10
N CYS A 11 -38.87 -15.49 6.65
CA CYS A 11 -37.75 -16.28 6.16
C CYS A 11 -38.22 -17.15 4.98
N ALA A 12 -37.79 -16.83 3.76
CA ALA A 12 -37.91 -17.74 2.62
C ALA A 12 -36.62 -18.56 2.49
N GLN A 13 -36.71 -19.85 2.83
CA GLN A 13 -35.68 -20.87 2.62
C GLN A 13 -35.72 -21.35 1.17
N ALA A 14 -34.66 -21.08 0.40
CA ALA A 14 -34.45 -21.68 -0.90
C ALA A 14 -33.43 -22.83 -0.79
N ARG A 15 -33.92 -24.06 -0.96
CA ARG A 15 -33.13 -25.30 -1.03
C ARG A 15 -32.53 -25.43 -2.43
N HIS A 16 -31.22 -25.51 -2.56
CA HIS A 16 -30.54 -25.89 -3.80
C HIS A 16 -29.96 -27.30 -3.69
N ALA A 17 -30.26 -28.12 -4.70
CA ALA A 17 -29.78 -29.49 -4.87
C ALA A 17 -28.30 -29.53 -5.34
N PRO A 18 -27.50 -30.52 -4.92
CA PRO A 18 -26.13 -30.67 -5.39
C PRO A 18 -26.06 -31.44 -6.72
N LEU A 19 -25.52 -30.79 -7.76
CA LEU A 19 -25.17 -31.42 -9.05
C LEU A 19 -23.83 -32.16 -8.92
N ALA A 20 -23.82 -33.40 -9.40
CA ALA A 20 -22.68 -34.31 -9.42
C ALA A 20 -21.55 -33.82 -10.35
N HIS A 21 -20.30 -33.93 -9.89
CA HIS A 21 -19.11 -33.66 -10.70
C HIS A 21 -18.46 -34.96 -11.21
N PRO A 22 -17.98 -35.01 -12.48
CA PRO A 22 -17.26 -36.16 -13.02
C PRO A 22 -15.81 -36.24 -12.52
N ARG A 23 -15.38 -37.48 -12.25
CA ARG A 23 -14.00 -37.87 -11.88
C ARG A 23 -13.00 -37.46 -12.97
N ARG A 24 -11.94 -36.73 -12.59
CA ARG A 24 -10.81 -36.41 -13.46
C ARG A 24 -9.62 -37.32 -13.16
N SER A 25 -9.18 -38.00 -14.22
CA SER A 25 -8.09 -38.97 -14.28
C SER A 25 -6.74 -38.40 -13.84
N GLN A 26 -5.97 -39.22 -13.13
CA GLN A 26 -4.56 -38.96 -12.78
C GLN A 26 -3.71 -39.12 -14.05
N ALA A 27 -2.81 -38.16 -14.30
CA ALA A 27 -1.78 -38.25 -15.32
C ALA A 27 -0.41 -37.98 -14.70
N THR A 28 0.49 -38.88 -15.04
CA THR A 28 1.84 -39.15 -14.58
C THR A 28 2.87 -38.07 -14.90
N GLY A 29 3.80 -37.87 -13.95
CA GLY A 29 5.24 -38.04 -14.15
C GLY A 29 5.98 -37.13 -15.13
N TRP A 30 6.82 -36.22 -14.60
CA TRP A 30 8.01 -35.71 -15.28
C TRP A 30 9.17 -35.58 -14.28
N HIS A 31 10.07 -36.56 -14.31
CA HIS A 31 11.41 -36.48 -13.73
C HIS A 31 12.22 -35.45 -14.53
N ARG A 32 12.83 -34.47 -13.86
CA ARG A 32 13.80 -33.56 -14.49
C ARG A 32 15.19 -33.84 -13.95
N SER A 33 15.97 -34.49 -14.80
CA SER A 33 17.38 -34.83 -14.63
C SER A 33 18.22 -33.55 -14.54
N LEU A 34 19.07 -33.45 -13.50
CA LEU A 34 20.09 -32.41 -13.37
C LEU A 34 21.38 -32.94 -13.99
N ALA A 35 21.67 -32.48 -15.22
CA ALA A 35 22.98 -32.67 -15.83
C ALA A 35 23.97 -31.66 -15.22
N ASN A 36 25.01 -32.22 -14.63
CA ASN A 36 26.17 -31.58 -14.05
C ASN A 36 27.06 -31.05 -15.19
N ASN A 37 27.35 -29.74 -15.23
CA ASN A 37 28.30 -29.18 -16.19
C ASN A 37 29.47 -28.56 -15.44
N SER A 38 30.52 -29.37 -15.30
CA SER A 38 31.82 -28.97 -14.77
C SER A 38 32.70 -28.54 -15.93
N SER A 39 32.97 -27.24 -16.08
CA SER A 39 33.97 -26.74 -17.02
C SER A 39 34.94 -25.78 -16.33
N ALA A 40 36.15 -26.29 -16.15
CA ALA A 40 37.45 -25.62 -16.27
C ALA A 40 37.55 -24.15 -15.85
N PHE A 41 38.02 -23.92 -14.62
CA PHE A 41 38.59 -22.62 -14.23
C PHE A 41 40.10 -22.64 -14.52
N SER A 42 40.48 -21.85 -15.53
CA SER A 42 41.85 -21.65 -15.96
C SER A 42 42.62 -20.82 -14.95
N GLN A 43 43.83 -21.26 -14.58
CA GLN A 43 44.74 -20.56 -13.68
C GLN A 43 45.38 -19.37 -14.41
N CYS A 44 44.98 -18.15 -14.05
CA CYS A 44 45.75 -16.94 -14.37
C CYS A 44 46.55 -16.51 -13.13
N SER A 45 47.87 -16.71 -13.19
CA SER A 45 48.83 -16.11 -12.26
C SER A 45 48.79 -14.59 -12.37
N ILE A 46 48.31 -13.92 -11.33
CA ILE A 46 48.43 -12.47 -11.15
C ILE A 46 49.59 -12.22 -10.19
N GLN A 47 50.62 -11.51 -10.66
CA GLN A 47 51.73 -11.07 -9.82
C GLN A 47 51.28 -9.99 -8.81
N PRO A 48 51.83 -9.98 -7.58
CA PRO A 48 51.48 -8.98 -6.58
C PRO A 48 52.13 -7.63 -6.91
N VAL A 49 51.30 -6.64 -7.25
CA VAL A 49 51.69 -5.22 -7.24
C VAL A 49 51.76 -4.74 -5.80
N MET A 50 52.92 -4.24 -5.39
CA MET A 50 53.14 -3.61 -4.08
C MET A 50 52.20 -2.41 -3.90
N GLN A 51 51.33 -2.49 -2.89
CA GLN A 51 50.53 -1.35 -2.43
C GLN A 51 51.36 -0.44 -1.53
N PRO A 52 51.37 0.89 -1.74
CA PRO A 52 51.96 1.83 -0.80
C PRO A 52 51.10 1.94 0.46
N ALA A 53 51.77 2.12 1.60
CA ALA A 53 51.19 2.21 2.93
C ALA A 53 50.10 3.30 3.03
N PRO A 54 48.96 3.03 3.70
CA PRO A 54 47.91 4.03 3.90
C PRO A 54 48.40 5.12 4.86
N GLN A 55 48.49 6.35 4.36
CA GLN A 55 48.68 7.52 5.21
C GLN A 55 47.47 7.70 6.12
N GLN A 56 47.74 7.85 7.41
CA GLN A 56 46.75 8.11 8.45
C GLN A 56 46.11 9.48 8.22
N LEU A 57 44.82 9.49 7.84
CA LEU A 57 44.00 10.68 7.84
C LEU A 57 43.57 11.05 9.27
N PRO A 58 43.53 12.35 9.63
CA PRO A 58 43.10 12.79 10.95
C PRO A 58 41.63 12.47 11.20
N ALA A 59 41.34 12.00 12.42
CA ALA A 59 40.03 11.60 12.88
C ALA A 59 39.01 12.75 12.77
N LEU A 60 37.99 12.55 11.93
CA LEU A 60 36.82 13.43 11.89
C LEU A 60 35.97 13.24 13.17
N PRO A 61 35.40 14.32 13.72
CA PRO A 61 34.55 14.26 14.91
C PRO A 61 33.27 13.49 14.62
N GLN A 62 33.04 12.41 15.37
CA GLN A 62 31.84 11.58 15.33
C GLN A 62 30.62 12.40 15.81
N PRO A 63 29.59 12.67 14.98
CA PRO A 63 28.35 13.24 15.47
C PRO A 63 27.39 12.12 15.88
N TRP A 64 27.00 12.19 17.16
CA TRP A 64 25.71 11.71 17.68
C TRP A 64 25.53 10.19 17.80
N GLY A 65 26.26 9.62 18.74
CA GLY A 65 25.75 8.49 19.52
C GLY A 65 24.51 8.89 20.32
N ARG A 66 23.31 8.75 19.74
CA ARG A 66 22.08 8.50 20.52
C ARG A 66 21.35 7.28 19.98
N ARG A 67 21.24 6.30 20.88
CA ARG A 67 20.46 5.07 20.76
C ARG A 67 19.02 5.39 20.36
N LEU A 68 18.68 5.19 19.09
CA LEU A 68 17.33 4.84 18.64
C LEU A 68 17.36 3.39 18.13
N ALA A 69 17.83 2.48 18.97
CA ALA A 69 17.64 1.05 18.75
C ALA A 69 16.23 0.69 19.22
N GLY A 70 15.39 0.21 18.29
CA GLY A 70 14.25 -0.61 18.69
C GLY A 70 12.88 -0.28 18.10
N HIS A 71 12.76 0.38 16.95
CA HIS A 71 11.54 0.24 16.16
C HIS A 71 11.80 0.41 14.67
N VAL A 72 12.61 -0.49 14.11
CA VAL A 72 12.81 -0.60 12.66
C VAL A 72 11.45 -0.92 12.04
N VAL A 73 10.89 0.07 11.35
CA VAL A 73 9.62 0.05 10.60
C VAL A 73 9.76 -0.85 9.36
N CYS A 74 10.07 -2.14 9.55
CA CYS A 74 10.25 -3.12 8.47
C CYS A 74 8.93 -3.50 7.77
N GLY A 75 7.78 -3.03 8.29
CA GLY A 75 6.46 -3.31 7.73
C GLY A 75 6.00 -2.34 6.62
N GLY A 76 6.48 -1.09 6.63
CA GLY A 76 6.05 -0.04 5.70
C GLY A 76 6.65 -0.20 4.30
N LEU A 77 7.98 -0.37 4.25
CA LEU A 77 8.76 -0.41 3.01
C LEU A 77 8.33 -1.52 2.03
N LYS A 78 7.83 -2.66 2.54
CA LYS A 78 7.34 -3.77 1.71
C LYS A 78 6.03 -3.45 0.98
N LYS A 79 5.19 -2.58 1.57
CA LYS A 79 3.93 -2.16 0.93
C LYS A 79 4.22 -1.11 -0.12
N GLU A 80 5.17 -0.23 0.13
CA GLU A 80 5.57 0.84 -0.80
C GLU A 80 6.31 0.29 -2.02
N THR A 81 7.30 -0.59 -1.83
CA THR A 81 7.98 -1.28 -2.95
C THR A 81 7.02 -2.06 -3.85
N LYS A 82 5.99 -2.72 -3.27
CA LYS A 82 4.93 -3.39 -4.04
C LYS A 82 4.03 -2.42 -4.80
N LYS A 83 3.73 -1.25 -4.23
CA LYS A 83 2.97 -0.21 -4.93
C LYS A 83 3.78 0.35 -6.10
N LEU A 84 5.04 0.68 -5.85
CA LEU A 84 5.94 1.24 -6.86
C LEU A 84 6.17 0.26 -8.02
N ALA A 85 6.37 -1.02 -7.74
CA ALA A 85 6.46 -2.06 -8.77
C ALA A 85 5.17 -2.18 -9.62
N LYS A 86 3.98 -2.01 -9.01
CA LYS A 86 2.70 -2.00 -9.75
C LYS A 86 2.58 -0.76 -10.63
N THR A 87 2.95 0.41 -10.11
CA THR A 87 2.93 1.67 -10.86
C THR A 87 3.88 1.61 -12.06
N LEU A 88 5.12 1.14 -11.88
CA LEU A 88 6.07 0.96 -12.98
C LEU A 88 5.55 -0.01 -14.04
N LYS A 89 4.92 -1.12 -13.62
CA LYS A 89 4.32 -2.09 -14.55
C LYS A 89 3.13 -1.50 -15.33
N ALA A 90 2.35 -0.63 -14.71
CA ALA A 90 1.26 0.09 -15.37
C ALA A 90 1.79 1.13 -16.37
N HIS A 91 2.82 1.90 -15.98
CA HIS A 91 3.49 2.85 -16.89
C HIS A 91 4.07 2.14 -18.11
N ARG A 92 4.77 1.03 -17.91
CA ARG A 92 5.30 0.22 -19.01
C ARG A 92 4.20 -0.21 -19.98
N LYS A 93 3.08 -0.76 -19.47
CA LYS A 93 1.95 -1.15 -20.33
C LYS A 93 1.36 0.04 -21.09
N ARG A 94 1.26 1.20 -20.44
CA ARG A 94 0.77 2.42 -21.09
C ARG A 94 1.71 2.86 -22.21
N LEU A 95 3.03 2.83 -22.00
CA LEU A 95 4.02 3.15 -23.04
C LEU A 95 4.01 2.13 -24.19
N GLU A 96 3.88 0.83 -23.90
CA GLU A 96 3.72 -0.22 -24.92
C GLU A 96 2.46 0.01 -25.77
N SER A 97 1.35 0.42 -25.13
CA SER A 97 0.13 0.79 -25.84
C SER A 97 0.33 2.02 -26.72
N LEU A 98 0.97 3.08 -26.21
CA LEU A 98 1.23 4.31 -26.95
C LEU A 98 2.16 4.06 -28.15
N LEU A 99 3.18 3.21 -27.99
CA LEU A 99 4.03 2.78 -29.10
C LEU A 99 3.24 2.08 -30.19
N THR A 100 2.31 1.20 -29.81
CA THR A 100 1.47 0.48 -30.78
C THR A 100 0.58 1.46 -31.55
N THR A 101 0.03 2.47 -30.88
CA THR A 101 -0.77 3.53 -31.50
C THR A 101 0.08 4.43 -32.41
N HIS A 102 1.26 4.85 -31.97
CA HIS A 102 2.16 5.69 -32.76
C HIS A 102 2.72 4.97 -33.99
N ALA A 103 3.00 3.67 -33.88
CA ALA A 103 3.43 2.85 -35.01
C ALA A 103 2.34 2.77 -36.10
N ALA A 104 1.06 2.72 -35.71
CA ALA A 104 -0.06 2.74 -36.65
C ALA A 104 -0.29 4.14 -37.28
N ALA A 105 0.07 5.21 -36.56
CA ALA A 105 -0.13 6.59 -37.00
C ALA A 105 1.02 7.17 -37.86
N GLY A 106 2.05 6.38 -38.18
CA GLY A 106 3.20 6.86 -38.96
C GLY A 106 4.04 7.91 -38.22
N ALA A 107 4.16 7.78 -36.90
CA ALA A 107 4.87 8.75 -36.08
C ALA A 107 6.37 8.87 -36.42
N ASP A 108 6.91 10.08 -36.22
CA ASP A 108 8.32 10.42 -36.48
C ASP A 108 9.30 9.53 -35.70
N ALA A 109 10.40 9.15 -36.37
CA ALA A 109 11.39 8.20 -35.88
C ALA A 109 12.08 8.67 -34.58
N ALA A 110 12.27 9.98 -34.42
CA ALA A 110 12.88 10.54 -33.21
C ALA A 110 11.99 10.31 -31.97
N THR A 111 10.66 10.43 -32.12
CA THR A 111 9.72 10.20 -31.03
C THR A 111 9.72 8.74 -30.60
N MET A 112 9.73 7.79 -31.55
CA MET A 112 9.84 6.37 -31.22
C MET A 112 11.14 6.04 -30.48
N GLN A 113 12.26 6.62 -30.91
CA GLN A 113 13.56 6.39 -30.26
C GLN A 113 13.57 6.90 -28.81
N LEU A 114 12.96 8.05 -28.54
CA LEU A 114 12.79 8.57 -27.19
C LEU A 114 11.97 7.61 -26.32
N VAL A 115 10.81 7.14 -26.81
CA VAL A 115 9.95 6.23 -26.03
C VAL A 115 10.61 4.87 -25.77
N LEU A 116 11.35 4.34 -26.75
CA LEU A 116 12.11 3.10 -26.56
C LEU A 116 13.21 3.27 -25.49
N SER A 117 13.87 4.44 -25.45
CA SER A 117 14.88 4.73 -24.43
C SER A 117 14.27 4.76 -23.02
N GLU A 118 13.09 5.35 -22.85
CA GLU A 118 12.38 5.44 -21.57
C GLU A 118 11.89 4.06 -21.10
N ILE A 119 11.40 3.22 -22.02
CA ILE A 119 11.03 1.82 -21.71
C ILE A 119 12.25 1.02 -21.25
N SER A 120 13.41 1.22 -21.90
CA SER A 120 14.66 0.56 -21.50
C SER A 120 15.08 0.96 -20.07
N GLN A 121 15.00 2.25 -19.74
CA GLN A 121 15.28 2.77 -18.39
C GLN A 121 14.31 2.24 -17.34
N LEU A 122 13.01 2.20 -17.65
CA LEU A 122 12.00 1.65 -16.73
C LEU A 122 12.21 0.14 -16.50
N LYS A 123 12.68 -0.59 -17.52
CA LYS A 123 12.98 -2.02 -17.40
C LYS A 123 14.16 -2.26 -16.47
N SER A 124 15.26 -1.52 -16.64
CA SER A 124 16.41 -1.64 -15.73
C SER A 124 16.06 -1.28 -14.30
N ALA A 125 15.28 -0.22 -14.07
CA ALA A 125 14.81 0.16 -12.73
C ALA A 125 13.96 -0.93 -12.05
N VAL A 126 13.09 -1.62 -12.80
CA VAL A 126 12.31 -2.75 -12.29
C VAL A 126 13.21 -3.92 -11.88
N ASP A 127 14.26 -4.20 -12.67
CA ASP A 127 15.20 -5.28 -12.38
C ASP A 127 16.04 -4.96 -11.13
N THR A 128 16.53 -3.71 -10.96
CA THR A 128 17.22 -3.28 -9.73
C THR A 128 16.34 -3.43 -8.49
N ILE A 129 15.05 -3.09 -8.57
CA ILE A 129 14.11 -3.28 -7.44
C ILE A 129 13.98 -4.76 -7.10
N ARG A 130 13.97 -5.64 -8.11
CA ARG A 130 13.87 -7.09 -7.91
C ARG A 130 15.12 -7.66 -7.23
N GLU A 131 16.30 -7.20 -7.63
CA GLU A 131 17.57 -7.56 -7.00
C GLU A 131 17.61 -7.14 -5.54
N VAL A 132 17.23 -5.90 -5.22
CA VAL A 132 17.17 -5.42 -3.83
C VAL A 132 16.19 -6.26 -3.00
N GLN A 133 15.03 -6.65 -3.56
CA GLN A 133 14.10 -7.54 -2.87
C GLN A 133 14.69 -8.94 -2.61
N GLN A 134 15.47 -9.46 -3.56
CA GLN A 134 16.16 -10.74 -3.41
C GLN A 134 17.25 -10.66 -2.35
N GLN A 135 18.07 -9.60 -2.35
CA GLN A 135 19.09 -9.34 -1.33
C GLN A 135 18.46 -9.20 0.07
N GLN A 136 17.36 -8.44 0.21
CA GLN A 136 16.64 -8.33 1.49
C GLN A 136 16.09 -9.68 1.97
N LYS A 137 15.64 -10.55 1.06
CA LYS A 137 15.17 -11.89 1.40
C LYS A 137 16.33 -12.76 1.88
N GLN A 138 17.50 -12.67 1.25
CA GLN A 138 18.71 -13.38 1.66
C GLN A 138 19.21 -12.89 3.02
N GLN A 139 19.33 -11.57 3.21
CA GLN A 139 19.70 -10.97 4.51
C GLN A 139 18.76 -11.43 5.63
N LYS A 140 17.44 -11.42 5.38
CA LYS A 140 16.46 -11.90 6.38
C LYS A 140 16.60 -13.40 6.70
N ARG A 141 17.06 -14.23 5.74
CA ARG A 141 17.36 -15.65 6.00
C ARG A 141 18.61 -15.79 6.85
N LEU A 142 19.66 -15.03 6.56
CA LEU A 142 20.90 -15.02 7.34
C LEU A 142 20.65 -14.52 8.77
N GLU A 143 19.85 -13.46 8.95
CA GLU A 143 19.48 -12.94 10.28
C GLU A 143 18.67 -13.96 11.09
N ARG A 144 17.80 -14.74 10.44
CA ARG A 144 17.08 -15.84 11.10
C ARG A 144 18.01 -16.96 11.54
N LEU A 145 18.99 -17.33 10.72
CA LEU A 145 20.00 -18.34 11.06
C LEU A 145 20.91 -17.87 12.20
N ALA A 146 21.33 -16.60 12.17
CA ALA A 146 22.14 -16.00 13.25
C ALA A 146 21.34 -15.90 14.57
N ARG A 147 20.03 -15.62 14.51
CA ARG A 147 19.15 -15.60 15.69
C ARG A 147 18.78 -16.99 16.20
N SER A 148 18.71 -17.99 15.33
CA SER A 148 18.51 -19.39 15.73
C SER A 148 19.81 -20.06 16.16
N GLY A 149 20.74 -19.28 16.74
CA GLY A 149 21.99 -19.76 17.30
C GLY A 149 21.73 -20.94 18.23
N CYS A 150 21.97 -22.11 17.69
CA CYS A 150 22.38 -23.36 18.30
C CYS A 150 22.90 -23.19 19.75
N SER A 151 22.03 -23.44 20.72
CA SER A 151 22.36 -24.39 21.78
C SER A 151 22.28 -25.78 21.16
N SER A 152 23.36 -26.22 20.52
CA SER A 152 23.60 -27.65 20.29
C SER A 152 24.07 -28.23 21.62
N SER A 153 23.13 -28.71 22.43
CA SER A 153 23.46 -29.74 23.41
C SER A 153 23.27 -31.07 22.70
N ASP A 154 24.38 -31.71 22.37
CA ASP A 154 24.43 -33.12 22.06
C ASP A 154 23.73 -33.89 23.17
N SER A 155 22.65 -34.60 22.83
CA SER A 155 22.02 -35.58 23.71
C SER A 155 21.91 -36.87 22.93
N ASP A 156 22.97 -37.65 23.10
CA ASP A 156 23.05 -39.08 22.88
C ASP A 156 21.96 -39.76 23.74
N SER A 157 20.98 -40.40 23.11
CA SER A 157 20.06 -41.31 23.81
C SER A 157 19.46 -42.32 22.83
N SER A 158 20.24 -43.38 22.67
CA SER A 158 19.87 -44.80 22.63
C SER A 158 18.46 -45.20 22.16
N ASP A 159 18.50 -46.06 21.14
CA ASP A 159 17.63 -47.18 20.78
C ASP A 159 16.45 -47.48 21.74
N ASP A 160 15.23 -47.34 21.25
CA ASP A 160 14.07 -48.04 21.81
C ASP A 160 13.21 -48.64 20.68
N GLU A 161 13.26 -49.96 20.62
CA GLU A 161 12.65 -50.82 19.62
C GLU A 161 11.17 -51.05 19.94
N SER A 162 10.30 -50.79 18.96
CA SER A 162 9.02 -51.48 18.71
C SER A 162 7.90 -51.48 19.77
N SER A 163 6.75 -50.89 19.40
CA SER A 163 5.54 -51.69 19.14
C SER A 163 4.42 -50.92 18.41
N PRO A 164 3.73 -51.56 17.45
CA PRO A 164 2.67 -50.95 16.64
C PRO A 164 1.31 -51.07 17.34
N SER A 165 0.70 -49.94 17.69
CA SER A 165 -0.74 -49.92 18.05
C SER A 165 -1.56 -49.36 16.90
N SER A 166 -2.19 -50.29 16.20
CA SER A 166 -3.31 -50.07 15.31
C SER A 166 -4.45 -49.37 16.06
N SER A 167 -4.69 -48.10 15.75
CA SER A 167 -6.00 -47.49 15.97
C SER A 167 -6.40 -46.73 14.72
N SER A 168 -7.37 -47.36 14.06
CA SER A 168 -8.24 -46.81 13.04
C SER A 168 -8.83 -45.47 13.48
N SER A 169 -8.94 -44.56 12.53
CA SER A 169 -10.23 -44.00 12.11
C SER A 169 -10.14 -42.51 11.77
N SER A 170 -10.67 -42.21 10.59
CA SER A 170 -11.18 -40.89 10.16
C SER A 170 -10.17 -39.76 9.91
N ARG A 171 -9.62 -39.76 8.69
CA ARG A 171 -9.61 -38.55 7.83
C ARG A 171 -11.07 -38.18 7.45
N PRO A 172 -11.36 -37.11 6.67
CA PRO A 172 -10.60 -35.89 6.29
C PRO A 172 -11.45 -34.61 6.57
N MET A 173 -11.06 -33.38 6.23
CA MET A 173 -11.55 -32.60 5.06
C MET A 173 -10.87 -31.21 5.13
N SER A 174 -9.97 -30.89 4.19
CA SER A 174 -10.22 -29.97 3.07
C SER A 174 -10.66 -28.54 3.45
N SER A 175 -9.75 -27.58 3.30
CA SER A 175 -10.09 -26.16 3.14
C SER A 175 -9.22 -25.56 2.05
N SER A 176 -9.50 -26.01 0.82
CA SER A 176 -9.07 -25.36 -0.41
C SER A 176 -10.06 -24.23 -0.69
N MET A 177 -9.63 -22.97 -0.52
CA MET A 177 -10.40 -21.81 -1.00
C MET A 177 -9.71 -21.20 -2.22
N GLY A 178 -10.22 -21.59 -3.39
CA GLY A 178 -10.73 -20.66 -4.39
C GLY A 178 -9.74 -19.68 -5.02
N SER A 179 -8.90 -20.19 -5.92
CA SER A 179 -8.30 -19.38 -6.97
C SER A 179 -9.37 -19.01 -8.00
N MET A 180 -9.86 -17.77 -7.98
CA MET A 180 -10.78 -17.25 -8.99
C MET A 180 -10.02 -17.04 -10.31
N VAL A 181 -10.30 -17.89 -11.29
CA VAL A 181 -9.89 -17.70 -12.68
C VAL A 181 -10.96 -16.85 -13.33
N VAL A 182 -10.61 -15.63 -13.73
CA VAL A 182 -11.50 -14.75 -14.48
C VAL A 182 -11.54 -15.28 -15.92
N ALA A 183 -12.65 -15.90 -16.30
CA ALA A 183 -12.89 -16.29 -17.68
C ALA A 183 -13.17 -15.02 -18.50
N ALA A 184 -12.23 -14.67 -19.38
CA ALA A 184 -12.47 -13.72 -20.45
C ALA A 184 -13.32 -14.41 -21.52
N GLY A 185 -14.64 -14.35 -21.35
CA GLY A 185 -15.60 -14.70 -22.40
C GLY A 185 -15.62 -13.61 -23.45
N SER A 186 -14.87 -13.80 -24.52
CA SER A 186 -14.97 -12.98 -25.73
C SER A 186 -16.17 -13.46 -26.53
N VAL A 187 -17.30 -12.76 -26.38
CA VAL A 187 -18.43 -12.90 -27.30
C VAL A 187 -18.27 -11.80 -28.35
N SER A 188 -17.66 -12.16 -29.49
CA SER A 188 -17.72 -11.32 -30.70
C SER A 188 -19.13 -11.40 -31.27
N MET A 189 -20.00 -10.51 -30.82
CA MET A 189 -21.18 -10.13 -31.58
C MET A 189 -20.72 -9.09 -32.61
N LEU A 190 -20.56 -9.55 -33.83
CA LEU A 190 -20.39 -8.72 -35.02
C LEU A 190 -21.71 -7.97 -35.24
N LEU A 191 -21.84 -6.79 -34.63
CA LEU A 191 -22.92 -5.86 -34.93
C LEU A 191 -22.34 -4.76 -35.80
N GLU A 192 -22.73 -4.79 -37.07
CA GLU A 192 -22.43 -3.80 -38.08
C GLU A 192 -23.16 -2.49 -37.74
N PRO A 193 -22.44 -1.36 -37.51
CA PRO A 193 -23.07 -0.09 -37.23
C PRO A 193 -23.58 0.54 -38.54
N PRO A 194 -24.81 1.07 -38.58
CA PRO A 194 -25.26 1.88 -39.69
C PRO A 194 -24.42 3.16 -39.76
N ALA A 195 -23.98 3.51 -40.97
CA ALA A 195 -23.32 4.76 -41.27
C ALA A 195 -24.23 5.93 -40.86
N VAL A 196 -23.90 6.57 -39.75
CA VAL A 196 -24.45 7.87 -39.38
C VAL A 196 -23.26 8.83 -39.36
N ASP A 197 -23.19 9.66 -40.40
CA ASP A 197 -22.43 10.92 -40.41
C ASP A 197 -22.92 11.75 -39.22
N GLN A 198 -22.21 11.67 -38.11
CA GLN A 198 -22.45 12.53 -36.96
C GLN A 198 -21.10 13.10 -36.54
N GLU A 199 -20.89 14.37 -36.90
CA GLU A 199 -19.79 15.19 -36.41
C GLU A 199 -19.67 15.01 -34.89
N GLN A 200 -18.59 14.36 -34.50
CA GLN A 200 -18.27 14.05 -33.13
C GLN A 200 -17.60 15.30 -32.53
N PRO A 201 -18.26 16.08 -31.66
CA PRO A 201 -17.54 17.10 -30.93
C PRO A 201 -16.53 16.38 -30.05
N ASP A 202 -15.28 16.81 -30.17
CA ASP A 202 -14.12 16.39 -29.40
C ASP A 202 -14.37 16.66 -27.90
N ILE A 203 -15.11 15.76 -27.25
CA ILE A 203 -15.23 15.71 -25.80
C ILE A 203 -14.07 14.86 -25.33
N THR A 204 -12.88 15.45 -25.41
CA THR A 204 -11.78 15.12 -24.51
C THR A 204 -12.28 15.40 -23.09
N GLN A 205 -12.98 14.45 -22.49
CA GLN A 205 -13.25 14.41 -21.05
C GLN A 205 -11.89 14.21 -20.36
N GLN A 206 -11.16 15.31 -20.23
CA GLN A 206 -10.19 15.50 -19.18
C GLN A 206 -10.91 15.12 -17.89
N LEU A 207 -10.59 13.95 -17.33
CA LEU A 207 -10.85 13.71 -15.92
C LEU A 207 -10.30 14.95 -15.21
N PRO A 208 -11.13 15.72 -14.49
CA PRO A 208 -10.64 16.88 -13.79
C PRO A 208 -9.44 16.41 -12.96
N PRO A 209 -8.28 17.08 -13.07
CA PRO A 209 -7.10 16.72 -12.30
C PRO A 209 -7.58 16.57 -10.86
N PRO A 210 -7.19 15.50 -10.12
CA PRO A 210 -7.76 15.18 -8.82
C PRO A 210 -7.68 16.45 -8.01
N GLN A 211 -8.83 17.13 -7.89
CA GLN A 211 -8.81 18.49 -7.41
C GLN A 211 -8.30 18.32 -5.99
N GLN A 212 -7.14 18.91 -5.74
CA GLN A 212 -6.68 19.13 -4.40
C GLN A 212 -7.65 20.17 -3.85
N TYR A 213 -8.89 19.73 -3.59
CA TYR A 213 -9.85 20.47 -2.82
C TYR A 213 -9.09 20.81 -1.56
N ASN A 214 -8.90 22.10 -1.34
CA ASN A 214 -8.32 22.68 -0.14
C ASN A 214 -9.28 22.44 1.04
N ALA A 215 -9.68 21.18 1.24
CA ALA A 215 -10.46 20.76 2.38
C ALA A 215 -9.63 21.06 3.62
N THR A 216 -10.14 21.97 4.44
CA THR A 216 -9.54 22.43 5.69
C THR A 216 -9.37 21.29 6.69
N GLY A 217 -10.07 20.17 6.49
CA GLY A 217 -9.67 18.91 7.10
C GLY A 217 -10.33 17.66 6.53
N ARG A 218 -9.88 16.53 7.07
CA ARG A 218 -10.33 15.19 6.70
C ARG A 218 -10.71 14.39 7.93
N ILE A 219 -11.88 13.77 7.88
CA ILE A 219 -12.35 12.82 8.89
C ILE A 219 -12.22 11.41 8.32
N LEU A 220 -11.40 10.58 8.95
CA LEU A 220 -11.18 9.19 8.56
C LEU A 220 -11.94 8.26 9.52
N VAL A 221 -12.96 7.57 9.04
CA VAL A 221 -13.76 6.64 9.85
C VAL A 221 -13.33 5.20 9.60
N CYS A 222 -12.97 4.46 10.65
CA CYS A 222 -12.44 3.11 10.54
C CYS A 222 -13.52 2.09 10.14
N GLN A 223 -13.38 1.49 8.96
CA GLN A 223 -14.25 0.42 8.44
C GLN A 223 -13.66 -1.00 8.64
N GLY A 224 -12.79 -1.17 9.65
CA GLY A 224 -12.31 -2.50 10.01
C GLY A 224 -13.44 -3.39 10.53
N LYS A 225 -13.39 -4.71 10.30
CA LYS A 225 -14.43 -5.68 10.73
C LYS A 225 -14.83 -5.52 12.20
N ALA A 226 -13.86 -5.31 13.09
CA ALA A 226 -14.13 -5.07 14.51
C ALA A 226 -14.87 -3.75 14.80
N CYS A 227 -14.61 -2.68 14.04
CA CYS A 227 -15.34 -1.41 14.17
C CYS A 227 -16.73 -1.51 13.54
N MET A 228 -16.87 -2.17 12.39
CA MET A 228 -18.17 -2.38 11.74
C MET A 228 -19.14 -3.14 12.64
N ASN A 229 -18.67 -4.21 13.30
CA ASN A 229 -19.47 -4.97 14.27
C ASN A 229 -19.93 -4.14 15.48
N LYS A 230 -19.28 -3.00 15.74
CA LYS A 230 -19.59 -2.09 16.84
C LYS A 230 -20.30 -0.80 16.39
N GLY A 231 -20.84 -0.77 15.16
CA GLY A 231 -21.64 0.37 14.68
C GLY A 231 -20.86 1.48 13.98
N ALA A 232 -19.67 1.21 13.45
CA ALA A 232 -18.90 2.22 12.69
C ALA A 232 -19.63 2.78 11.46
N LEU A 233 -20.64 2.06 10.93
CA LEU A 233 -21.48 2.56 9.85
C LEU A 233 -22.35 3.75 10.29
N GLY A 234 -22.91 3.70 11.51
CA GLY A 234 -23.65 4.82 12.09
C GLY A 234 -22.75 6.02 12.37
N VAL A 235 -21.52 5.78 12.83
CA VAL A 235 -20.50 6.84 13.02
C VAL A 235 -20.12 7.49 11.70
N LEU A 236 -19.99 6.72 10.61
CA LEU A 236 -19.72 7.28 9.28
C LEU A 236 -20.87 8.17 8.82
N GLN A 237 -22.12 7.71 8.93
CA GLN A 237 -23.29 8.50 8.55
C GLN A 237 -23.42 9.79 9.37
N ALA A 238 -23.22 9.71 10.70
CA ALA A 238 -23.25 10.87 11.57
C ALA A 238 -22.12 11.86 11.23
N ALA A 239 -20.91 11.36 10.93
CA ALA A 239 -19.79 12.20 10.49
C ALA A 239 -20.09 12.88 9.16
N SER A 240 -20.63 12.15 8.19
CA SER A 240 -21.03 12.71 6.89
C SER A 240 -22.13 13.76 7.02
N HIS A 241 -23.10 13.54 7.92
CA HIS A 241 -24.15 14.51 8.21
C HIS A 241 -23.58 15.77 8.88
N ALA A 242 -22.71 15.63 9.88
CA ALA A 242 -22.04 16.77 10.51
C ALA A 242 -21.17 17.56 9.51
N ALA A 243 -20.45 16.85 8.63
CA ALA A 243 -19.65 17.48 7.58
C ALA A 243 -20.49 18.18 6.49
N ALA A 244 -21.77 17.81 6.31
CA ALA A 244 -22.64 18.51 5.36
C ALA A 244 -22.89 19.97 5.75
N ALA A 245 -22.77 20.31 7.04
CA ALA A 245 -22.83 21.70 7.51
C ALA A 245 -21.55 22.51 7.19
N SER A 246 -20.44 21.83 6.91
CA SER A 246 -19.12 22.43 6.70
C SER A 246 -18.48 21.91 5.41
N PRO A 247 -18.61 22.62 4.26
CA PRO A 247 -18.12 22.15 2.97
C PRO A 247 -16.60 21.93 2.91
N SER A 248 -15.88 22.46 3.90
CA SER A 248 -14.43 22.33 4.05
C SER A 248 -13.98 21.00 4.65
N ILE A 249 -14.90 20.14 5.11
CA ILE A 249 -14.61 18.89 5.81
C ILE A 249 -14.94 17.70 4.91
N GLU A 250 -13.92 16.90 4.59
CA GLU A 250 -14.10 15.68 3.79
C GLU A 250 -14.16 14.44 4.70
N VAL A 251 -15.23 13.65 4.60
CA VAL A 251 -15.37 12.39 5.37
C VAL A 251 -15.05 11.20 4.48
N LEU A 252 -14.06 10.40 4.88
CA LEU A 252 -13.57 9.25 4.13
C LEU A 252 -13.64 7.96 4.96
N PRO A 253 -14.19 6.87 4.40
CA PRO A 253 -14.01 5.56 4.99
C PRO A 253 -12.55 5.12 4.85
N CYS A 254 -11.99 4.56 5.92
CA CYS A 254 -10.60 4.10 5.92
C CYS A 254 -10.44 2.67 6.46
N LYS A 255 -9.23 2.12 6.32
CA LYS A 255 -8.88 0.81 6.86
C LYS A 255 -8.74 0.87 8.39
N CYS A 256 -8.48 -0.29 8.99
CA CYS A 256 -8.23 -0.42 10.42
C CYS A 256 -7.20 0.61 10.94
N LEU A 257 -7.60 1.42 11.93
CA LEU A 257 -6.77 2.41 12.61
C LEU A 257 -5.99 1.85 13.82
N GLY A 258 -6.08 0.54 14.07
CA GLY A 258 -5.35 -0.14 15.15
C GLY A 258 -5.97 -0.06 16.54
N LYS A 259 -7.01 0.77 16.74
CA LYS A 259 -7.71 0.94 18.03
C LYS A 259 -9.12 0.33 18.09
N CYS A 260 -9.42 -0.58 17.18
CA CYS A 260 -10.76 -1.20 17.05
C CYS A 260 -11.20 -2.07 18.24
N LYS A 261 -10.27 -2.41 19.16
CA LYS A 261 -10.59 -3.23 20.34
C LYS A 261 -11.58 -2.53 21.27
N GLN A 262 -11.53 -1.21 21.36
CA GLN A 262 -12.34 -0.43 22.29
C GLN A 262 -13.70 -0.07 21.68
N GLY A 263 -13.74 0.31 20.41
CA GLY A 263 -14.98 0.72 19.75
C GLY A 263 -14.76 1.14 18.30
N PRO A 264 -15.78 1.73 17.66
CA PRO A 264 -15.57 2.54 16.47
C PRO A 264 -14.45 3.56 16.73
N ALA A 265 -13.60 3.75 15.73
CA ALA A 265 -12.45 4.64 15.83
C ALA A 265 -12.50 5.63 14.67
N LEU A 266 -12.24 6.88 14.98
CA LEU A 266 -12.32 8.00 14.05
C LEU A 266 -11.07 8.85 14.20
N ARG A 267 -10.47 9.25 13.09
CA ARG A 267 -9.27 10.09 13.07
C ARG A 267 -9.56 11.39 12.33
N MET A 268 -9.44 12.52 13.01
CA MET A 268 -9.59 13.85 12.43
C MET A 268 -8.21 14.42 12.11
N ARG A 269 -8.08 14.99 10.92
CA ARG A 269 -6.89 15.73 10.47
C ARG A 269 -7.33 17.12 10.05
N THR A 270 -6.80 18.11 10.75
CA THR A 270 -6.93 19.53 10.42
C THR A 270 -5.73 19.95 9.55
N GLN A 271 -5.74 21.15 8.97
CA GLN A 271 -4.53 21.68 8.30
C GLN A 271 -3.36 21.89 9.28
N GLN A 272 -3.67 22.19 10.54
CA GLN A 272 -2.66 22.29 11.60
C GLN A 272 -1.96 20.94 11.83
N PRO A 273 -0.66 20.93 12.22
CA PRO A 273 0.11 19.72 12.47
C PRO A 273 -0.43 18.99 13.71
N GLY A 274 -1.48 18.20 13.49
CA GLY A 274 -2.23 17.54 14.55
C GLY A 274 -3.09 16.43 13.99
N CYS A 275 -3.29 15.41 14.83
CA CYS A 275 -4.17 14.30 14.50
C CYS A 275 -4.87 13.90 15.79
N THR A 276 -6.17 14.15 15.85
CA THR A 276 -7.01 13.69 16.96
C THR A 276 -7.56 12.32 16.61
N LEU A 277 -7.22 11.31 17.40
CA LEU A 277 -7.76 9.96 17.26
C LEU A 277 -8.74 9.71 18.40
N LEU A 278 -10.02 9.59 18.05
CA LEU A 278 -11.10 9.29 18.97
C LEU A 278 -11.44 7.80 18.89
N THR A 279 -11.67 7.18 20.05
CA THR A 279 -12.07 5.77 20.17
C THR A 279 -13.36 5.69 20.97
N GLN A 280 -14.15 4.63 20.73
CA GLN A 280 -15.45 4.42 21.39
C GLN A 280 -16.50 5.50 21.06
N VAL A 281 -16.36 6.14 19.91
CA VAL A 281 -17.26 7.22 19.50
C VAL A 281 -18.63 6.65 19.16
N SER A 282 -19.67 7.14 19.83
CA SER A 282 -21.06 6.86 19.47
C SER A 282 -21.54 7.83 18.39
N PRO A 283 -22.53 7.48 17.55
CA PRO A 283 -23.04 8.37 16.49
C PRO A 283 -23.54 9.74 17.01
N LEU A 284 -24.01 9.79 18.26
CA LEU A 284 -24.54 11.01 18.88
C LEU A 284 -23.43 11.99 19.29
N GLU A 285 -22.25 11.50 19.67
CA GLU A 285 -21.09 12.32 20.06
C GLU A 285 -20.31 12.86 18.85
N VAL A 286 -20.55 12.32 17.66
CA VAL A 286 -19.78 12.71 16.46
C VAL A 286 -19.91 14.20 16.14
N PRO A 287 -21.11 14.81 16.08
CA PRO A 287 -21.26 16.22 15.74
C PRO A 287 -20.50 17.12 16.73
N GLU A 288 -20.67 16.88 18.03
CA GLU A 288 -19.99 17.67 19.08
C GLU A 288 -18.46 17.54 18.98
N ALA A 289 -17.95 16.34 18.72
CA ALA A 289 -16.52 16.12 18.55
C ALA A 289 -15.97 16.77 17.27
N VAL A 290 -16.75 16.80 16.19
CA VAL A 290 -16.38 17.50 14.94
C VAL A 290 -16.29 18.99 15.23
N ASP A 291 -17.33 19.57 15.82
CA ASP A 291 -17.37 21.00 16.10
C ASP A 291 -16.23 21.41 17.03
N ALA A 292 -15.97 20.67 18.11
CA ALA A 292 -14.89 20.97 19.05
C ALA A 292 -13.49 20.92 18.43
N VAL A 293 -13.21 19.95 17.55
CA VAL A 293 -11.88 19.80 16.93
C VAL A 293 -11.67 20.84 15.84
N TYR A 294 -12.70 21.16 15.06
CA TYR A 294 -12.59 22.10 13.95
C TYR A 294 -12.70 23.56 14.40
N SER A 295 -13.50 23.88 15.43
CA SER A 295 -13.51 25.23 16.02
C SER A 295 -12.13 25.57 16.61
N ALA A 296 -11.56 24.67 17.40
CA ALA A 296 -10.22 24.84 17.96
C ALA A 296 -9.14 25.01 16.87
N ALA A 297 -9.31 24.37 15.71
CA ALA A 297 -8.39 24.52 14.60
C ALA A 297 -8.53 25.87 13.86
N VAL A 298 -9.76 26.39 13.76
CA VAL A 298 -10.03 27.73 13.21
C VAL A 298 -9.48 28.80 14.15
N ASP A 299 -9.68 28.65 15.46
CA ASP A 299 -9.14 29.57 16.47
C ASP A 299 -7.60 29.57 16.45
N ALA A 300 -6.98 28.39 16.33
CA ALA A 300 -5.54 28.25 16.20
C ALA A 300 -4.99 28.86 14.90
N ALA A 301 -5.72 28.75 13.78
CA ALA A 301 -5.33 29.36 12.52
C ALA A 301 -5.40 30.90 12.61
N ALA A 302 -6.48 31.45 13.18
CA ALA A 302 -6.63 32.89 13.39
C ALA A 302 -5.53 33.46 14.31
N ALA A 303 -5.13 32.74 15.35
CA ALA A 303 -4.02 33.14 16.22
C ALA A 303 -2.66 33.11 15.49
N GLY A 304 -2.46 32.17 14.55
CA GLY A 304 -1.27 32.09 13.72
C GLY A 304 -1.10 33.28 12.78
N ASP A 305 -2.19 33.67 12.09
CA ASP A 305 -2.18 34.82 11.18
C ASP A 305 -1.91 36.14 11.91
N ALA A 306 -2.45 36.32 13.11
CA ALA A 306 -2.19 37.49 13.94
C ALA A 306 -0.70 37.61 14.33
N HIS A 307 -0.05 36.49 14.66
CA HIS A 307 1.38 36.49 14.97
C HIS A 307 2.24 36.81 13.74
N GLN A 308 1.87 36.27 12.57
CA GLN A 308 2.60 36.53 11.33
C GLN A 308 2.45 37.98 10.87
N GLN A 309 1.26 38.58 10.98
CA GLN A 309 1.07 40.01 10.70
C GLN A 309 1.88 40.91 11.65
N SER A 310 1.94 40.58 12.95
CA SER A 310 2.75 41.34 13.91
C SER A 310 4.25 41.27 13.60
N GLN A 311 4.77 40.12 13.13
CA GLN A 311 6.19 40.01 12.73
C GLN A 311 6.49 40.82 11.47
N VAL A 312 5.59 40.80 10.48
CA VAL A 312 5.75 41.59 9.25
C VAL A 312 5.73 43.10 9.59
N GLN A 313 4.84 43.52 10.49
CA GLN A 313 4.77 44.91 10.93
C GLN A 313 6.00 45.35 11.74
N GLN A 314 6.64 44.42 12.49
CA GLN A 314 7.88 44.70 13.22
C GLN A 314 9.09 44.80 12.27
N GLN A 315 9.16 43.98 11.21
CA GLN A 315 10.22 44.11 10.20
C GLN A 315 10.16 45.42 9.42
N GLN A 316 8.96 45.96 9.17
CA GLN A 316 8.79 47.25 8.48
C GLN A 316 9.15 48.47 9.34
N GLN A 317 9.25 48.31 10.67
CA GLN A 317 9.59 49.41 11.58
C GLN A 317 11.09 49.53 11.87
N LEU A 318 11.93 48.61 11.35
CA LEU A 318 13.37 48.79 11.45
C LEU A 318 13.78 49.92 10.49
N PRO A 319 14.32 51.04 11.02
CA PRO A 319 14.77 52.13 10.18
C PRO A 319 15.85 51.59 9.24
N VAL A 320 15.69 51.86 7.94
CA VAL A 320 16.75 51.66 6.94
C VAL A 320 17.88 52.60 7.35
N VAL A 321 18.78 52.15 8.22
CA VAL A 321 19.95 52.93 8.61
C VAL A 321 20.80 52.98 7.36
N GLY A 322 20.68 54.08 6.63
CA GLY A 322 21.35 54.31 5.37
C GLY A 322 22.84 54.09 5.54
N ALA A 323 23.38 53.18 4.75
CA ALA A 323 24.80 53.11 4.43
C ALA A 323 25.15 54.38 3.62
N SER A 324 25.22 55.51 4.32
CA SER A 324 25.85 56.73 3.84
C SER A 324 27.33 56.61 4.22
N MET A 325 28.08 55.79 3.49
CA MET A 325 29.53 55.86 3.50
C MET A 325 29.99 56.64 2.26
N ALA A 326 30.77 57.67 2.57
CA ALA A 326 31.39 58.64 1.69
C ALA A 326 32.40 58.02 0.71
#